data_AF-A0A4Q4YZK4-F1
#
_entry.id   AF-A0A4Q4YZK4-F1
#
_cell.length_a   1.000
_cell.length_b   1.000
_cell.length_c   1.000
_cell.angle_alpha   90.00
_cell.angle_beta   90.00
_cell.angle_gamma   90.00
#
_symmetry.space_group_name_H-M   'P 1'
#
loop_
_entity.id
_entity.type
_entity.pdbx_description
1 polymer ?
#
loop_
_entity_poly.entity_id
_entity_poly.type
_entity_poly.pdbx_seq_one_letter_code
_entity_poly.pdbx_strand_id
1 'polypeptide(L)'
;WFNNVETRPGQGYPRRYEDQEQWQGGWTLNKRGNLTLRAGGRIRKLLGIFASPVQPELADYYEPWTYDYRNLVEAPLGDDFPVARPKSLITGEDTKVTWSANWDDNLGGTSQLGHLDPLVEKVRKESEDKIRFELERTFMFYLPRICEHCLNPSCMASCPSGAIYKREEDGIVLVDQD
;
A
#
# COMPACT_ATOMS: atom_id res chain seq x y z
N TRP A 1 -6.26 -0.50 5.60
CA TRP A 1 -6.32 0.59 6.59
C TRP A 1 -6.64 1.90 5.88
N PHE A 2 -7.77 2.55 6.14
CA PHE A 2 -8.14 3.83 5.48
C PHE A 2 -7.35 5.03 5.98
N ASN A 3 -6.99 5.01 7.26
CA ASN A 3 -5.96 5.85 7.84
C ASN A 3 -4.77 4.95 8.18
N ASN A 4 -3.57 5.32 7.73
CA ASN A 4 -2.35 4.59 8.03
C ASN A 4 -1.19 5.58 8.29
N VAL A 5 -0.20 5.13 9.05
CA VAL A 5 1.02 5.88 9.33
C VAL A 5 2.19 5.05 8.87
N GLU A 6 3.14 5.68 8.19
CA GLU A 6 4.32 5.03 7.61
C GLU A 6 5.58 5.70 8.16
N THR A 7 6.64 4.93 8.43
CA THR A 7 7.97 5.49 8.71
C THR A 7 8.72 5.70 7.40
N ARG A 8 9.42 6.83 7.27
CA ARG A 8 10.26 7.15 6.11
C ARG A 8 11.72 7.30 6.51
N PRO A 9 12.68 6.76 5.72
CA PRO A 9 12.49 6.01 4.47
C PRO A 9 11.87 4.61 4.67
N GLY A 10 10.98 4.22 3.77
CA GLY A 10 10.19 2.99 3.86
C GLY A 10 9.39 2.69 2.60
N GLN A 11 8.89 1.47 2.46
CA GLN A 11 8.09 1.06 1.30
C GLN A 11 6.62 1.52 1.41
N GLY A 12 6.14 1.86 2.61
CA GLY A 12 4.78 2.33 2.84
C GLY A 12 3.70 1.26 2.65
N TYR A 13 2.45 1.70 2.56
CA TYR A 13 1.27 0.82 2.51
C TYR A 13 0.23 1.27 1.47
N PRO A 14 -0.12 0.45 0.46
CA PRO A 14 0.56 -0.78 0.06
C PRO A 14 2.03 -0.51 -0.35
N ARG A 15 2.85 -1.56 -0.40
CA ARG A 15 4.28 -1.42 -0.67
C ARG A 15 4.53 -0.71 -1.99
N ARG A 16 5.44 0.26 -1.96
CA ARG A 16 5.88 1.11 -3.07
C ARG A 16 4.71 1.81 -3.76
N TYR A 17 3.62 2.16 -3.07
CA TYR A 17 2.44 2.82 -3.68
C TYR A 17 2.77 4.10 -4.46
N GLU A 18 3.91 4.74 -4.15
CA GLU A 18 4.41 5.95 -4.82
C GLU A 18 4.99 5.67 -6.21
N ASP A 19 5.36 4.42 -6.52
CA ASP A 19 5.88 4.02 -7.83
C ASP A 19 4.78 4.03 -8.90
N GLN A 20 4.59 5.18 -9.54
CA GLN A 20 3.58 5.35 -10.60
C GLN A 20 4.03 4.78 -11.95
N GLU A 21 5.24 4.24 -12.09
CA GLU A 21 5.60 3.44 -13.26
C GLU A 21 4.95 2.05 -13.16
N GLN A 22 4.96 1.47 -11.95
CA GLN A 22 4.27 0.23 -11.62
C GLN A 22 2.73 0.41 -11.53
N TRP A 23 2.26 1.28 -10.63
CA TRP A 23 0.83 1.34 -10.26
C TRP A 23 -0.05 2.16 -11.20
N GLN A 24 0.56 3.00 -12.04
CA GLN A 24 -0.12 3.82 -13.04
C GLN A 24 -1.28 4.68 -12.47
N GLY A 25 -1.15 5.14 -11.22
CA GLY A 25 -2.11 6.01 -10.58
C GLY A 25 -2.06 7.46 -11.09
N GLY A 26 -3.15 8.20 -10.82
CA GLY A 26 -3.21 9.64 -11.09
C GLY A 26 -3.33 10.02 -12.57
N TRP A 27 -2.86 11.23 -12.87
CA TRP A 27 -2.99 11.88 -14.17
C TRP A 27 -1.62 12.04 -14.86
N THR A 28 -1.64 12.16 -16.18
CA THR A 28 -0.49 12.54 -17.01
C THR A 28 -0.93 13.46 -18.14
N LEU A 29 -0.01 14.30 -18.62
CA LEU A 29 -0.26 15.18 -19.78
C LEU A 29 0.09 14.43 -21.06
N ASN A 30 -0.83 14.46 -22.03
CA ASN A 30 -0.54 13.95 -23.37
C ASN A 30 0.31 14.95 -24.18
N LYS A 31 0.74 14.56 -25.38
CA LYS A 31 1.55 15.41 -26.28
C LYS A 31 0.89 16.75 -26.65
N ARG A 32 -0.43 16.88 -26.48
CA ARG A 32 -1.22 18.10 -26.75
C ARG A 32 -1.46 18.94 -25.49
N GLY A 33 -0.93 18.54 -24.33
CA GLY A 33 -1.11 19.23 -23.06
C GLY A 33 -2.42 18.93 -22.33
N ASN A 34 -3.22 17.95 -22.80
CA ASN A 34 -4.46 17.58 -22.12
C ASN A 34 -4.20 16.51 -21.05
N LEU A 35 -4.94 16.59 -19.93
CA LEU A 35 -4.93 15.59 -18.88
C LEU A 35 -5.54 14.27 -19.37
N THR A 36 -4.87 13.18 -19.02
CA THR A 36 -5.30 11.81 -19.27
C THR A 36 -4.96 10.93 -18.07
N LEU A 37 -5.75 9.89 -17.79
CA LEU A 37 -5.42 8.94 -16.74
C LEU A 37 -4.13 8.19 -17.11
N ARG A 38 -3.22 8.05 -16.15
CA ARG A 38 -1.94 7.34 -16.37
C ARG A 38 -2.17 5.87 -16.72
N ALA A 39 -3.15 5.22 -16.10
CA ALA A 39 -3.59 3.86 -16.43
C ALA A 39 -4.27 3.72 -17.81
N GLY A 40 -4.40 4.81 -18.58
CA GLY A 40 -4.95 4.84 -19.92
C GLY A 40 -6.39 5.35 -20.01
N GLY A 41 -6.82 5.66 -21.23
CA GLY A 41 -8.16 6.17 -21.52
C GLY A 41 -9.25 5.10 -21.44
N ARG A 42 -10.49 5.52 -21.71
CA ARG A 42 -11.71 4.71 -21.59
C ARG A 42 -11.63 3.34 -22.29
N ILE A 43 -11.11 3.29 -23.52
CA ILE A 43 -10.98 2.04 -24.29
C ILE A 43 -10.03 1.05 -23.60
N ARG A 44 -8.83 1.51 -23.18
CA ARG A 44 -7.85 0.65 -22.51
C ARG A 44 -8.39 0.10 -21.19
N LYS A 45 -9.14 0.93 -20.44
CA LYS A 45 -9.80 0.51 -19.21
C LYS A 45 -10.91 -0.51 -19.44
N LEU A 46 -11.72 -0.34 -20.49
CA LEU A 46 -12.75 -1.30 -20.85
C LEU A 46 -12.15 -2.66 -21.25
N LEU A 47 -11.05 -2.67 -21.99
CA LEU A 47 -10.35 -3.91 -22.34
C LEU A 47 -9.71 -4.60 -21.13
N GLY A 48 -9.31 -3.85 -20.11
CA GLY A 48 -8.75 -4.36 -18.86
C GLY A 48 -9.78 -4.69 -17.78
N ILE A 49 -11.08 -4.67 -18.07
CA ILE A 49 -12.13 -4.82 -17.04
C ILE A 49 -12.15 -6.21 -16.40
N PHE A 50 -11.80 -7.24 -17.17
CA PHE A 50 -11.79 -8.63 -16.68
C PHE A 50 -10.53 -9.00 -15.90
N ALA A 51 -9.44 -8.26 -16.12
CA ALA A 51 -8.17 -8.44 -15.43
C ALA A 51 -7.38 -7.13 -15.50
N SER A 52 -7.35 -6.39 -14.40
CA SER A 52 -6.60 -5.14 -14.31
C SER A 52 -5.10 -5.46 -14.15
N PRO A 53 -4.23 -5.03 -15.08
CA PRO A 53 -2.80 -5.35 -15.03
C PRO A 53 -2.01 -4.55 -13.98
N VAL A 54 -2.66 -3.59 -13.30
CA VAL A 54 -2.04 -2.66 -12.35
C VAL A 54 -2.69 -2.71 -10.97
N GLN A 55 -3.57 -3.69 -10.75
CA GLN A 55 -4.24 -3.84 -9.47
C GLN A 55 -3.25 -4.39 -8.44
N PRO A 56 -3.04 -3.71 -7.30
CA PRO A 56 -2.26 -4.27 -6.21
C PRO A 56 -2.88 -5.58 -5.72
N GLU A 57 -2.03 -6.57 -5.49
CA GLU A 57 -2.41 -7.87 -4.96
C GLU A 57 -2.41 -7.84 -3.42
N LEU A 58 -2.96 -8.88 -2.81
CA LEU A 58 -2.97 -9.02 -1.34
C LEU A 58 -1.55 -8.95 -0.76
N ALA A 59 -0.57 -9.52 -1.45
CA ALA A 59 0.83 -9.52 -1.05
C ALA A 59 1.46 -8.10 -1.06
N ASP A 60 0.93 -7.15 -1.83
CA ASP A 60 1.41 -5.76 -1.80
C ASP A 60 0.95 -5.03 -0.54
N TYR A 61 -0.15 -5.48 0.06
CA TYR A 61 -0.59 -5.06 1.38
C TYR A 61 0.05 -5.95 2.46
N TYR A 62 -0.59 -7.07 2.78
CA TYR A 62 -0.13 -8.18 3.61
C TYR A 62 -1.26 -9.22 3.66
N GLU A 63 -0.92 -10.48 3.93
CA GLU A 63 -1.92 -11.48 4.27
C GLU A 63 -2.42 -11.22 5.70
N PRO A 64 -3.70 -10.89 5.93
CA PRO A 64 -4.20 -10.65 7.28
C PRO A 64 -4.17 -11.93 8.11
N TRP A 65 -3.78 -11.83 9.37
CA TRP A 65 -3.69 -12.97 10.27
C TRP A 65 -4.32 -12.67 11.63
N THR A 66 -4.65 -13.75 12.33
CA THR A 66 -5.02 -13.76 13.75
C THR A 66 -4.16 -14.81 14.47
N TYR A 67 -4.44 -15.13 15.72
CA TYR A 67 -3.77 -16.19 16.46
C TYR A 67 -4.76 -17.18 17.06
N ASP A 68 -4.34 -18.43 17.18
CA ASP A 68 -5.09 -19.47 17.88
C ASP A 68 -5.00 -19.29 19.41
N TYR A 69 -5.71 -18.29 19.91
CA TYR A 69 -5.75 -17.99 21.35
C TYR A 69 -6.42 -19.08 22.17
N ARG A 70 -7.30 -19.91 21.58
CA ARG A 70 -7.98 -20.99 22.30
C ARG A 70 -7.00 -22.05 22.77
N ASN A 71 -5.96 -22.32 21.98
CA ASN A 71 -4.89 -23.23 22.38
C ASN A 71 -4.23 -22.85 23.71
N LEU A 72 -4.24 -21.57 24.11
CA LEU A 72 -3.67 -21.15 25.40
C LEU A 72 -4.49 -21.58 26.63
N VAL A 73 -5.77 -21.91 26.44
CA VAL A 73 -6.70 -22.25 27.53
C VAL A 73 -7.25 -23.67 27.43
N GLU A 74 -7.31 -24.24 26.23
CA GLU A 74 -7.90 -25.56 25.95
C GLU A 74 -6.86 -26.65 25.65
N ALA A 75 -5.57 -26.30 25.55
CA ALA A 75 -4.54 -27.29 25.23
C ALA A 75 -4.52 -28.45 26.24
N PRO A 76 -4.44 -29.71 25.75
CA PRO A 76 -4.29 -30.85 26.63
C PRO A 76 -2.96 -30.80 27.39
N LEU A 77 -2.88 -31.52 28.50
CA LEU A 77 -1.63 -31.75 29.21
C LEU A 77 -0.60 -32.40 28.26
N GLY A 78 0.59 -31.82 28.22
CA GLY A 78 1.71 -32.30 27.41
C GLY A 78 3.03 -31.75 27.96
N ASP A 79 4.12 -32.14 27.31
CA ASP A 79 5.48 -31.79 27.75
C ASP A 79 5.90 -30.37 27.29
N ASP A 80 5.23 -29.83 26.28
CA ASP A 80 5.49 -28.51 25.70
C ASP A 80 4.46 -27.46 26.16
N PHE A 81 4.91 -26.21 26.27
CA PHE A 81 4.01 -25.09 26.54
C PHE A 81 3.11 -24.78 25.33
N PRO A 82 1.79 -24.60 25.53
CA PRO A 82 0.92 -24.19 24.44
C PRO A 82 1.26 -22.77 23.98
N VAL A 83 1.21 -22.56 22.67
CA VAL A 83 1.45 -21.25 22.04
C VAL A 83 0.29 -20.90 21.13
N ALA A 84 -0.01 -19.61 21.01
CA ALA A 84 -0.99 -19.11 20.05
C ALA A 84 -0.30 -18.95 18.70
N ARG A 85 -0.46 -19.94 17.80
CA ARG A 85 0.14 -19.88 16.46
C ARG A 85 -0.61 -18.90 15.57
N PRO A 86 0.08 -18.17 14.68
CA PRO A 86 -0.58 -17.31 13.70
C PRO A 86 -1.39 -18.14 12.70
N LYS A 87 -2.62 -17.69 12.45
CA LYS A 87 -3.59 -18.27 11.52
C LYS A 87 -3.94 -17.24 10.45
N SER A 88 -3.96 -17.64 9.18
CA SER A 88 -4.42 -16.78 8.09
C SER A 88 -5.90 -16.46 8.27
N LEU A 89 -6.28 -15.19 8.13
CA LEU A 89 -7.69 -14.78 8.06
C LEU A 89 -8.30 -15.03 6.67
N ILE A 90 -7.50 -15.42 5.68
CA ILE A 90 -7.96 -15.75 4.33
C ILE A 90 -8.21 -17.26 4.20
N THR A 91 -7.28 -18.09 4.65
CA THR A 91 -7.36 -19.55 4.48
C THR A 91 -7.76 -20.30 5.75
N GLY A 92 -7.59 -19.70 6.94
CA GLY A 92 -7.78 -20.37 8.23
C GLY A 92 -6.63 -21.28 8.66
N GLU A 93 -5.61 -21.47 7.80
CA GLU A 93 -4.49 -22.37 8.04
C GLU A 93 -3.39 -21.74 8.90
N ASP A 94 -2.52 -22.58 9.48
CA ASP A 94 -1.27 -22.14 10.10
C ASP A 94 -0.43 -21.37 9.06
N THR A 95 0.03 -20.18 9.42
CA THR A 95 0.82 -19.32 8.52
C THR A 95 2.09 -18.80 9.21
N LYS A 96 2.96 -18.15 8.45
CA LYS A 96 4.08 -17.39 8.99
C LYS A 96 3.86 -15.92 8.67
N VAL A 97 3.91 -15.07 9.69
CA VAL A 97 3.85 -13.61 9.49
C VAL A 97 5.16 -13.16 8.83
N THR A 98 5.06 -12.68 7.60
CA THR A 98 6.22 -12.23 6.79
C THR A 98 6.18 -10.75 6.44
N TRP A 99 5.02 -10.10 6.56
CA TRP A 99 4.83 -8.68 6.33
C TRP A 99 3.59 -8.14 7.06
N SER A 100 3.45 -6.82 7.17
CA SER A 100 2.28 -6.14 7.75
C SER A 100 2.14 -4.71 7.22
N ALA A 101 1.05 -4.04 7.58
CA ALA A 101 0.79 -2.66 7.20
C ALA A 101 1.79 -1.62 7.76
N ASN A 102 2.61 -1.98 8.76
CA ASN A 102 3.60 -1.11 9.39
C ASN A 102 4.89 -1.90 9.70
N TRP A 103 5.34 -2.71 8.74
CA TRP A 103 6.45 -3.66 8.95
C TRP A 103 7.82 -2.99 9.11
N ASP A 104 8.02 -1.85 8.46
CA ASP A 104 9.24 -1.04 8.47
C ASP A 104 9.19 0.14 9.47
N ASP A 105 8.31 0.04 10.47
CA ASP A 105 8.20 0.99 11.57
C ASP A 105 9.53 1.24 12.26
N ASN A 106 9.82 2.51 12.60
CA ASN A 106 11.04 2.90 13.32
C ASN A 106 12.33 2.36 12.66
N LEU A 107 12.36 2.34 11.33
CA LEU A 107 13.45 1.85 10.49
C LEU A 107 13.68 0.32 10.58
N GLY A 108 12.66 -0.44 10.97
CA GLY A 108 12.68 -1.89 11.01
C GLY A 108 13.04 -2.50 9.65
N GLY A 109 14.24 -3.07 9.54
CA GLY A 109 14.72 -3.66 8.28
C GLY A 109 15.13 -2.65 7.20
N THR A 110 15.21 -1.35 7.50
CA THR A 110 15.61 -0.30 6.53
C THR A 110 17.03 -0.51 5.99
N SER A 111 17.94 -1.09 6.77
CA SER A 111 19.29 -1.42 6.29
C SER A 111 19.26 -2.41 5.12
N GLN A 112 18.30 -3.33 5.09
CA GLN A 112 18.12 -4.27 3.98
C GLN A 112 17.18 -3.73 2.90
N LEU A 113 16.06 -3.11 3.28
CA LEU A 113 14.95 -2.81 2.37
C LEU A 113 14.81 -1.32 2.03
N GLY A 114 15.50 -0.42 2.73
CA GLY A 114 15.33 1.04 2.57
C GLY A 114 15.70 1.55 1.18
N HIS A 115 16.55 0.83 0.45
CA HIS A 115 16.89 1.17 -0.93
C HIS A 115 15.73 0.95 -1.92
N LEU A 116 14.66 0.26 -1.50
CA LEU A 116 13.45 0.01 -2.28
C LEU A 116 12.39 1.11 -2.11
N ASP A 117 12.59 2.07 -1.18
CA ASP A 117 11.77 3.28 -1.08
C ASP A 117 11.88 4.07 -2.41
N PRO A 118 10.76 4.33 -3.12
CA PRO A 118 10.79 5.03 -4.40
C PRO A 118 11.42 6.43 -4.34
N LEU A 119 11.29 7.15 -3.23
CA LEU A 119 11.92 8.45 -3.03
C LEU A 119 13.44 8.31 -2.87
N VAL A 120 13.90 7.32 -2.10
CA VAL A 120 15.34 7.03 -1.95
C VAL A 120 15.94 6.63 -3.29
N GLU A 121 15.26 5.74 -4.03
CA GLU A 121 15.69 5.29 -5.35
C GLU A 121 15.84 6.48 -6.31
N LYS A 122 14.85 7.39 -6.33
CA LYS A 122 14.89 8.61 -7.14
C LYS A 122 16.04 9.54 -6.75
N VAL A 123 16.18 9.84 -5.46
CA VAL A 123 17.24 10.74 -4.96
C VAL A 123 18.63 10.18 -5.26
N ARG A 124 18.83 8.87 -5.12
CA ARG A 124 20.12 8.23 -5.45
C ARG A 124 20.44 8.28 -6.95
N LYS A 125 19.45 8.09 -7.83
CA LYS A 125 19.61 8.24 -9.29
C LYS A 125 19.99 9.68 -9.68
N GLU A 126 19.41 10.68 -9.01
CA GLU A 126 19.60 12.10 -9.33
C GLU A 126 20.82 12.73 -8.64
N SER A 127 21.36 12.10 -7.60
CA SER A 127 22.47 12.64 -6.81
C SER A 127 23.20 11.50 -6.08
N GLU A 128 24.27 10.99 -6.72
CA GLU A 128 25.15 9.93 -6.20
C GLU A 128 25.37 10.07 -4.67
N ASP A 129 24.89 9.09 -3.90
CA ASP A 129 25.19 8.86 -2.48
C ASP A 129 24.61 9.80 -1.40
N LYS A 130 23.58 10.63 -1.66
CA LYS A 130 23.02 11.52 -0.61
C LYS A 130 22.36 10.79 0.57
N ILE A 131 21.74 9.63 0.35
CA ILE A 131 21.08 8.85 1.40
C ILE A 131 21.88 7.57 1.66
N ARG A 132 22.61 7.57 2.78
CA ARG A 132 23.38 6.44 3.27
C ARG A 132 22.71 5.84 4.49
N PHE A 133 22.54 4.53 4.50
CA PHE A 133 22.05 3.78 5.67
C PHE A 133 23.21 3.48 6.62
N GLU A 134 23.95 4.53 6.99
CA GLU A 134 25.05 4.54 7.96
C GLU A 134 24.50 5.04 9.29
N LEU A 135 24.98 4.48 10.41
CA LEU A 135 24.45 4.76 11.74
C LEU A 135 24.45 6.27 12.07
N GLU A 136 25.56 6.94 11.76
CA GLU A 136 25.79 8.36 12.05
C GLU A 136 24.93 9.32 11.19
N ARG A 137 24.31 8.81 10.13
CA ARG A 137 23.44 9.56 9.21
C ARG A 137 22.01 9.06 9.22
N THR A 138 21.63 8.32 10.27
CA THR A 138 20.27 7.81 10.44
C THR A 138 19.30 8.96 10.59
N PHE A 139 18.24 8.94 9.78
CA PHE A 139 17.11 9.84 9.91
C PHE A 139 15.82 9.05 9.72
N MET A 140 14.75 9.51 10.37
CA MET A 140 13.41 9.04 10.09
C MET A 140 12.37 10.11 10.35
N PHE A 141 11.21 9.99 9.72
CA PHE A 141 10.01 10.74 10.06
C PHE A 141 8.76 9.90 9.81
N TYR A 142 7.65 10.28 10.43
CA TYR A 142 6.36 9.61 10.25
C TYR A 142 5.51 10.35 9.23
N LEU A 143 4.81 9.59 8.39
CA LEU A 143 3.91 10.08 7.37
C LEU A 143 2.50 9.50 7.61
N PRO A 144 1.62 10.21 8.34
CA PRO A 144 0.22 9.85 8.44
C PRO A 144 -0.51 10.20 7.14
N ARG A 145 -1.32 9.28 6.59
CA ARG A 145 -2.06 9.47 5.35
C ARG A 145 -3.49 8.93 5.42
N ILE A 146 -4.35 9.58 4.65
CA ILE A 146 -5.76 9.24 4.45
C ILE A 146 -6.12 9.45 2.97
N CYS A 147 -7.40 9.30 2.61
CA CYS A 147 -7.87 9.78 1.32
C CYS A 147 -7.76 11.32 1.25
N GLU A 148 -7.14 11.84 0.20
CA GLU A 148 -6.95 13.29 0.00
C GLU A 148 -8.22 14.02 -0.49
N HIS A 149 -9.31 13.28 -0.77
CA HIS A 149 -10.57 13.82 -1.29
C HIS A 149 -10.36 14.90 -2.38
N CYS A 150 -9.52 14.57 -3.38
CA CYS A 150 -8.99 15.52 -4.35
C CYS A 150 -10.06 16.36 -5.05
N LEU A 151 -9.68 17.55 -5.53
CA LEU A 151 -10.52 18.37 -6.41
C LEU A 151 -10.72 17.70 -7.79
N ASN A 152 -9.67 17.05 -8.32
CA ASN A 152 -9.72 16.28 -9.57
C ASN A 152 -9.39 14.79 -9.31
N PRO A 153 -10.32 14.03 -8.70
CA PRO A 153 -10.07 12.66 -8.26
C PRO A 153 -9.91 11.71 -9.45
N SER A 154 -8.72 11.10 -9.57
CA SER A 154 -8.45 10.09 -10.60
C SER A 154 -9.24 8.80 -10.40
N CYS A 155 -9.59 8.46 -9.16
CA CYS A 155 -10.46 7.31 -8.84
C CYS A 155 -11.85 7.48 -9.46
N MET A 156 -12.48 8.64 -9.27
CA MET A 156 -13.76 9.01 -9.89
C MET A 156 -13.69 8.91 -11.41
N ALA A 157 -12.69 9.53 -12.02
CA ALA A 157 -12.51 9.50 -13.47
C ALA A 157 -12.22 8.09 -14.04
N SER A 158 -11.65 7.19 -13.23
CA SER A 158 -11.31 5.83 -13.62
C SER A 158 -12.46 4.83 -13.43
N CYS A 159 -13.52 5.17 -12.70
CA CYS A 159 -14.62 4.25 -12.39
C CYS A 159 -15.53 4.04 -13.62
N PRO A 160 -15.64 2.81 -14.17
CA PRO A 160 -16.48 2.57 -15.34
C PRO A 160 -17.99 2.68 -15.08
N SER A 161 -18.43 2.35 -13.87
CA SER A 161 -19.86 2.42 -13.47
C SER A 161 -20.31 3.83 -13.08
N GLY A 162 -19.37 4.72 -12.75
CA GLY A 162 -19.71 6.04 -12.18
C GLY A 162 -20.09 6.01 -10.70
N ALA A 163 -19.87 4.89 -10.00
CA ALA A 163 -20.20 4.74 -8.57
C ALA A 163 -19.35 5.62 -7.63
N ILE A 164 -18.26 6.20 -8.11
CA ILE A 164 -17.42 7.10 -7.31
C ILE A 164 -17.82 8.54 -7.64
N TYR A 165 -18.16 9.32 -6.61
CA TYR A 165 -18.60 10.70 -6.77
C TYR A 165 -18.03 11.60 -5.68
N LYS A 166 -18.02 12.91 -5.94
CA LYS A 166 -17.62 13.95 -4.98
C LYS A 166 -18.86 14.75 -4.60
N ARG A 167 -19.16 14.83 -3.31
CA ARG A 167 -20.28 15.63 -2.79
C ARG A 167 -20.04 17.11 -3.02
N GLU A 168 -21.09 17.83 -3.41
CA GLU A 168 -20.98 19.25 -3.72
C GLU A 168 -20.93 20.09 -2.44
N GLU A 169 -21.63 19.66 -1.38
CA GLU A 169 -21.79 20.41 -0.14
C GLU A 169 -20.51 20.49 0.70
N ASP A 170 -19.63 19.49 0.62
CA ASP A 170 -18.42 19.41 1.45
C ASP A 170 -17.18 18.82 0.76
N GLY A 171 -17.31 18.42 -0.51
CA GLY A 171 -16.19 17.90 -1.28
C GLY A 171 -15.72 16.51 -0.87
N ILE A 172 -16.44 15.76 -0.02
CA ILE A 172 -16.05 14.40 0.32
C ILE A 172 -16.28 13.49 -0.89
N VAL A 173 -15.26 12.70 -1.22
CA VAL A 173 -15.29 11.68 -2.28
C VAL A 173 -15.71 10.34 -1.68
N LEU A 174 -16.76 9.74 -2.23
CA LEU A 174 -17.36 8.49 -1.75
C LEU A 174 -17.45 7.45 -2.87
N VAL A 175 -17.63 6.20 -2.47
CA VAL A 175 -17.92 5.06 -3.35
C VAL A 175 -19.31 4.56 -2.99
N ASP A 176 -20.25 4.65 -3.92
CA ASP A 176 -21.58 4.06 -3.79
C ASP A 176 -21.50 2.54 -3.63
N GLN A 177 -22.27 1.99 -2.70
CA GLN A 177 -22.26 0.56 -2.34
C GLN A 177 -23.47 -0.21 -2.88
N ASP A 178 -24.46 0.50 -3.45
CA ASP A 178 -25.65 -0.10 -4.08
C ASP A 178 -25.37 -0.57 -5.52
#